data_AF-A0A1G1D3D0-F1
#
_entry.id   AF-A0A1G1D3D0-F1
#
_cell.length_a   1.000
_cell.length_b   1.000
_cell.length_c   1.000
_cell.angle_alpha   90.00
_cell.angle_beta   90.00
_cell.angle_gamma   90.00
#
_symmetry.space_group_name_H-M   'P 1'
#
loop_
_entity.id
_entity.type
_entity.pdbx_description
1 polymer ?
#
loop_
_entity_poly.entity_id
_entity_poly.type
_entity_poly.pdbx_seq_one_letter_code
_entity_poly.pdbx_strand_id
1 'polypeptide(L)'
;MKSKVFVLALIVSFSIIFSYISSEAASDASFPSDWQKWTSVSTTLTGIGALPDCNADVSTLPPIYQETVATYCGVRQGGPGKVAVLVNPAVIDAYKARNGKFNDGTNMILHLKDMKVLFVTGYKGGSVVYGVFSEDGKDMTAKDGPLAASTCKSCHTGYASFCV
;
A
#
# COMPACT_ATOMS: atom_id res chain seq x y z
N MET A 1 27.98 34.73 -63.24
CA MET A 1 27.60 33.32 -62.98
C MET A 1 28.54 32.74 -61.92
N LYS A 2 27.96 32.23 -60.81
CA LYS A 2 28.53 31.34 -59.77
C LYS A 2 29.41 31.94 -58.65
N SER A 3 28.77 32.00 -57.48
CA SER A 3 29.21 32.25 -56.10
C SER A 3 30.33 31.35 -55.59
N LYS A 4 31.04 31.81 -54.54
CA LYS A 4 31.50 30.94 -53.45
C LYS A 4 31.17 31.57 -52.09
N VAL A 5 30.45 30.77 -51.31
CA VAL A 5 29.76 31.08 -50.06
C VAL A 5 30.71 30.86 -48.89
N PHE A 6 30.59 31.75 -47.89
CA PHE A 6 31.20 31.71 -46.56
C PHE A 6 30.98 30.37 -45.85
N VAL A 7 32.03 29.81 -45.24
CA VAL A 7 31.92 28.71 -44.27
C VAL A 7 32.07 29.33 -42.88
N LEU A 8 30.95 29.54 -42.18
CA LEU A 8 30.93 29.73 -40.73
C LEU A 8 30.57 28.39 -40.09
N ALA A 9 31.49 27.86 -39.29
CA ALA A 9 31.26 26.67 -38.47
C ALA A 9 30.29 27.03 -37.33
N LEU A 10 29.12 26.40 -37.31
CA LEU A 10 28.18 26.48 -36.21
C LEU A 10 28.24 25.16 -35.42
N ILE A 11 28.87 25.21 -34.25
CA ILE A 11 28.90 24.11 -33.28
C ILE A 11 27.51 24.04 -32.64
N VAL A 12 26.71 23.05 -33.03
CA VAL A 12 25.41 22.75 -32.40
C VAL A 12 25.67 21.87 -31.19
N SER A 13 25.70 22.47 -30.01
CA SER A 13 25.65 21.75 -28.73
C SER A 13 24.31 21.03 -28.61
N PHE A 14 24.34 19.70 -28.77
CA PHE A 14 23.19 18.83 -28.59
C PHE A 14 22.97 18.60 -27.08
N SER A 15 22.18 19.48 -26.45
CA SER A 15 21.69 19.27 -25.08
C SER A 15 20.66 18.14 -25.09
N ILE A 16 21.10 16.94 -24.66
CA ILE A 16 20.22 15.80 -24.41
C ILE A 16 19.36 16.15 -23.20
N ILE A 17 18.11 16.59 -23.45
CA ILE A 17 17.08 16.72 -22.43
C ILE A 17 16.67 15.30 -22.04
N PHE A 18 17.24 14.81 -20.94
CA PHE A 18 16.83 13.57 -20.31
C PHE A 18 15.43 13.78 -19.70
N SER A 19 14.39 13.43 -20.44
CA SER A 19 13.01 13.42 -19.94
C SER A 19 12.91 12.38 -18.82
N TYR A 20 12.89 12.85 -17.58
CA TYR A 20 12.50 12.05 -16.43
C TYR A 20 11.04 11.65 -16.62
N ILE A 21 10.79 10.40 -17.00
CA ILE A 21 9.45 9.82 -16.99
C ILE A 21 9.04 9.74 -15.52
N SER A 22 8.19 10.67 -15.08
CA SER A 22 7.54 10.60 -13.78
C SER A 22 6.68 9.34 -13.77
N SER A 23 7.12 8.31 -13.05
CA SER A 23 6.27 7.18 -12.73
C SER A 23 5.16 7.72 -11.84
N GLU A 24 3.91 7.68 -12.31
CA GLU A 24 2.76 7.96 -11.47
C GLU A 24 2.78 6.95 -10.31
N ALA A 25 2.82 7.43 -9.07
CA ALA A 25 2.66 6.59 -7.90
C ALA A 25 1.25 5.99 -7.97
N ALA A 26 1.15 4.66 -7.97
CA ALA A 26 -0.13 3.97 -8.00
C ALA A 26 -0.83 4.01 -6.63
N SER A 27 -0.10 4.37 -5.56
CA SER A 27 -0.65 4.55 -4.23
C SER A 27 -1.41 5.88 -4.08
N ASP A 28 -2.63 5.81 -3.52
CA ASP A 28 -3.38 6.99 -3.10
C ASP A 28 -3.00 7.46 -1.68
N ALA A 29 -2.42 6.57 -0.87
CA ALA A 29 -1.85 6.85 0.44
C ALA A 29 -0.35 7.17 0.35
N SER A 30 0.20 7.89 1.33
CA SER A 30 1.65 8.14 1.42
C SER A 30 2.36 7.04 2.22
N PHE A 31 3.68 6.88 2.05
CA PHE A 31 4.48 6.03 2.92
C PHE A 31 4.71 6.70 4.28
N PRO A 32 4.35 6.05 5.41
CA PRO A 32 4.63 6.58 6.74
C PRO A 32 6.08 6.29 7.17
N SER A 33 7.00 7.21 6.97
CA SER A 33 8.45 7.00 7.25
C SER A 33 8.79 6.69 8.71
N ASP A 34 7.88 6.95 9.64
CA ASP A 34 8.05 6.73 11.08
C ASP A 34 7.26 5.51 11.61
N TRP A 35 6.76 4.65 10.71
CA TRP A 35 5.87 3.54 11.05
C TRP A 35 6.39 2.60 12.14
N GLN A 36 7.72 2.43 12.28
CA GLN A 36 8.28 1.58 13.34
C GLN A 36 7.98 2.09 14.75
N LYS A 37 7.62 3.38 14.89
CA LYS A 37 7.23 4.00 16.17
C LYS A 37 5.74 3.87 16.46
N TRP A 38 4.95 3.36 15.52
CA TRP A 38 3.50 3.29 15.65
C TRP A 38 3.07 2.20 16.63
N THR A 39 1.87 2.36 17.19
CA THR A 39 1.39 1.46 18.23
C THR A 39 0.85 0.18 17.61
N SER A 40 1.45 -0.97 17.94
CA SER A 40 0.85 -2.27 17.61
C SER A 40 -0.39 -2.49 18.48
N VAL A 41 -1.52 -2.80 17.85
CA VAL A 41 -2.79 -3.05 18.54
C VAL A 41 -3.20 -4.51 18.42
N SER A 42 -3.93 -4.99 19.42
CA SER A 42 -4.55 -6.31 19.37
C SER A 42 -5.89 -6.24 18.63
N THR A 43 -6.06 -7.14 17.67
CA THR A 43 -7.26 -7.36 16.85
C THR A 43 -7.52 -8.86 16.77
N THR A 44 -8.70 -9.26 16.30
CA THR A 44 -8.99 -10.68 16.02
C THR A 44 -7.94 -11.27 15.07
N LEU A 45 -7.57 -10.52 14.03
CA LEU A 45 -6.56 -10.93 13.06
C LEU A 45 -5.18 -11.17 13.71
N THR A 46 -4.71 -10.25 14.55
CA THR A 46 -3.42 -10.42 15.24
C THR A 46 -3.47 -11.46 16.37
N GLY A 47 -4.66 -11.75 16.91
CA GLY A 47 -4.87 -12.80 17.90
C GLY A 47 -4.68 -14.21 17.34
N ILE A 48 -4.90 -14.40 16.04
CA ILE A 48 -4.56 -15.64 15.31
C ILE A 48 -3.03 -15.80 15.22
N GLY A 49 -2.27 -14.71 15.35
CA GLY A 49 -0.80 -14.68 15.35
C GLY A 49 -0.20 -14.72 13.95
N ALA A 50 -0.47 -15.77 13.20
CA ALA A 50 -0.07 -15.92 11.80
C ALA A 50 -1.27 -16.31 10.95
N LEU A 51 -1.46 -15.61 9.84
CA LEU A 51 -2.43 -16.07 8.85
C LEU A 51 -1.92 -17.35 8.18
N PRO A 52 -2.80 -18.31 7.86
CA PRO A 52 -2.41 -19.58 7.26
C PRO A 52 -1.68 -19.42 5.93
N ASP A 53 -0.83 -20.40 5.59
CA ASP A 53 -0.18 -20.44 4.28
C ASP A 53 -1.16 -20.82 3.15
N CYS A 54 -0.67 -20.76 1.92
CA CYS A 54 -1.50 -20.97 0.72
C CYS A 54 -2.03 -22.38 0.50
N ASN A 55 -1.53 -23.35 1.25
CA ASN A 55 -1.97 -24.75 1.20
C ASN A 55 -2.88 -25.12 2.37
N ALA A 56 -3.11 -24.19 3.31
CA ALA A 56 -3.97 -24.44 4.45
C ALA A 56 -5.45 -24.48 4.04
N ASP A 57 -6.20 -25.40 4.65
CA ASP A 57 -7.66 -25.40 4.53
C ASP A 57 -8.25 -24.28 5.39
N VAL A 58 -8.69 -23.21 4.70
CA VAL A 58 -9.34 -22.05 5.31
C VAL A 58 -10.86 -22.10 5.22
N SER A 59 -11.45 -23.19 4.71
CA SER A 59 -12.90 -23.29 4.45
C SER A 59 -13.78 -23.08 5.69
N THR A 60 -13.22 -23.33 6.87
CA THR A 60 -13.89 -23.15 8.17
C THR A 60 -13.76 -21.74 8.74
N LEU A 61 -12.90 -20.88 8.18
CA LEU A 61 -12.74 -19.51 8.60
C LEU A 61 -13.86 -18.62 8.04
N PRO A 62 -14.21 -17.50 8.71
CA PRO A 62 -15.06 -16.47 8.12
C PRO A 62 -14.60 -16.04 6.71
N PRO A 63 -15.53 -15.72 5.77
CA PRO A 63 -15.21 -15.42 4.37
C PRO A 63 -14.12 -14.37 4.16
N ILE A 64 -14.11 -13.31 4.99
CA ILE A 64 -13.08 -12.26 4.93
C ILE A 64 -11.66 -12.84 5.10
N TYR A 65 -11.46 -13.82 5.97
CA TYR A 65 -10.15 -14.42 6.18
C TYR A 65 -9.76 -15.35 5.03
N GLN A 66 -10.72 -16.04 4.43
CA GLN A 66 -10.48 -16.85 3.23
C GLN A 66 -10.02 -15.96 2.08
N GLU A 67 -10.72 -14.84 1.84
CA GLU A 67 -10.35 -13.89 0.79
C GLU A 67 -9.01 -13.19 1.09
N THR A 68 -8.73 -12.90 2.36
CA THR A 68 -7.45 -12.36 2.80
C THR A 68 -6.30 -13.31 2.46
N VAL A 69 -6.43 -14.61 2.79
CA VAL A 69 -5.42 -15.62 2.46
C VAL A 69 -5.29 -15.77 0.95
N ALA A 70 -6.39 -15.87 0.21
CA ALA A 70 -6.39 -15.98 -1.25
C ALA A 70 -5.69 -14.79 -1.93
N THR A 71 -5.98 -13.56 -1.48
CA THR A 71 -5.37 -12.33 -2.00
C THR A 71 -3.86 -12.35 -1.84
N TYR A 72 -3.37 -12.65 -0.64
CA TYR A 72 -1.93 -12.61 -0.36
C TYR A 72 -1.16 -13.80 -0.91
N CYS A 73 -1.82 -14.94 -1.09
CA CYS A 73 -1.27 -16.07 -1.84
C CYS A 73 -1.04 -15.77 -3.33
N GLY A 74 -1.83 -14.85 -3.91
CA GLY A 74 -1.55 -14.29 -5.24
C GLY A 74 -0.33 -13.37 -5.31
N VAL A 75 0.18 -12.91 -4.16
CA VAL A 75 1.32 -11.97 -4.08
C VAL A 75 2.64 -12.70 -3.85
N ARG A 76 2.67 -13.68 -2.95
CA ARG A 76 3.88 -14.47 -2.64
C ARG A 76 3.52 -15.89 -2.24
N GLN A 77 4.25 -16.86 -2.79
CA GLN A 77 4.19 -18.25 -2.35
C GLN A 77 4.56 -18.37 -0.86
N GLY A 78 3.77 -19.13 -0.10
CA GLY A 78 3.91 -19.29 1.35
C GLY A 78 2.93 -18.42 2.18
N GLY A 79 2.25 -17.46 1.55
CA GLY A 79 1.15 -16.73 2.17
C GLY A 79 1.57 -15.55 3.07
N PRO A 80 0.62 -14.99 3.83
CA PRO A 80 0.80 -13.73 4.56
C PRO A 80 1.67 -13.84 5.84
N GLY A 81 1.70 -15.01 6.48
CA GLY A 81 2.52 -15.27 7.68
C GLY A 81 2.14 -14.40 8.88
N LYS A 82 3.14 -14.02 9.68
CA LYS A 82 2.96 -13.17 10.87
C LYS A 82 2.44 -11.78 10.51
N VAL A 83 1.46 -11.32 11.27
CA VAL A 83 0.82 -10.03 11.05
C VAL A 83 0.95 -9.10 12.26
N ALA A 84 0.93 -7.80 12.01
CA ALA A 84 0.64 -6.78 13.01
C ALA A 84 -0.29 -5.73 12.43
N VAL A 85 -1.13 -5.16 13.29
CA VAL A 85 -1.88 -3.95 12.97
C VAL A 85 -1.24 -2.81 13.74
N LEU A 86 -0.72 -1.82 13.03
CA LEU A 86 -0.10 -0.64 13.59
C LEU A 86 -1.04 0.55 13.42
N VAL A 87 -1.19 1.34 14.46
CA VAL A 87 -2.03 2.54 14.45
C VAL A 87 -1.15 3.75 14.75
N ASN A 88 -1.30 4.79 13.94
CA ASN A 88 -0.63 6.07 14.15
C ASN A 88 -1.02 6.59 15.55
N PRO A 89 -0.06 6.90 16.43
CA PRO A 89 -0.34 7.38 17.78
C PRO A 89 -1.26 8.60 17.80
N ALA A 90 -1.21 9.46 16.78
CA ALA A 90 -2.06 10.65 16.65
C ALA A 90 -3.56 10.34 16.53
N VAL A 91 -3.94 9.10 16.17
CA VAL A 91 -5.34 8.68 15.96
C VAL A 91 -5.75 7.47 16.79
N ILE A 92 -4.93 7.07 17.77
CA ILE A 92 -5.20 5.88 18.59
C ILE A 92 -6.51 5.98 19.38
N ASP A 93 -6.89 7.18 19.81
CA ASP A 93 -8.13 7.40 20.56
C ASP A 93 -9.36 7.27 19.64
N ALA A 94 -9.29 7.78 18.42
CA ALA A 94 -10.34 7.58 17.41
C ALA A 94 -10.49 6.10 17.03
N TYR A 95 -9.36 5.40 16.87
CA TYR A 95 -9.33 3.96 16.63
C TYR A 95 -10.02 3.19 17.77
N LYS A 96 -9.65 3.46 19.03
CA LYS A 96 -10.26 2.81 20.21
C LYS A 96 -11.75 3.11 20.34
N ALA A 97 -12.16 4.34 20.01
CA ALA A 97 -13.56 4.76 20.03
C ALA A 97 -14.39 4.16 18.89
N ARG A 98 -13.76 3.52 17.89
CA ARG A 98 -14.42 2.90 16.72
C ARG A 98 -15.40 3.85 16.02
N ASN A 99 -15.07 5.15 16.00
CA ASN A 99 -15.99 6.18 15.55
C ASN A 99 -15.84 6.53 14.06
N GLY A 100 -14.87 5.91 13.36
CA GLY A 100 -14.59 6.13 11.94
C GLY A 100 -14.06 7.53 11.60
N LYS A 101 -13.78 8.37 12.60
CA LYS A 101 -13.35 9.75 12.40
C LYS A 101 -11.83 9.82 12.46
N PHE A 102 -11.21 9.72 11.30
CA PHE A 102 -9.77 9.87 11.15
C PHE A 102 -9.45 11.16 10.39
N ASN A 103 -8.38 11.83 10.80
CA ASN A 103 -7.88 12.99 10.07
C ASN A 103 -7.22 12.54 8.77
N ASP A 104 -7.10 13.48 7.83
CA ASP A 104 -6.33 13.27 6.61
C ASP A 104 -4.88 12.87 6.93
N GLY A 105 -4.31 12.01 6.08
CA GLY A 105 -3.01 11.39 6.27
C GLY A 105 -3.10 9.88 6.52
N THR A 106 -1.95 9.26 6.74
CA THR A 106 -1.84 7.82 7.01
C THR A 106 -2.13 7.50 8.46
N ASN A 107 -3.05 6.56 8.69
CA ASN A 107 -3.64 6.32 10.01
C ASN A 107 -3.36 4.92 10.54
N MET A 108 -3.34 3.92 9.67
CA MET A 108 -3.24 2.52 10.05
C MET A 108 -2.39 1.73 9.05
N ILE A 109 -1.76 0.66 9.53
CA ILE A 109 -0.97 -0.26 8.72
C ILE A 109 -1.32 -1.70 9.10
N LEU A 110 -1.62 -2.53 8.11
CA LEU A 110 -1.47 -3.99 8.23
C LEU A 110 -0.06 -4.36 7.76
N HIS A 111 0.77 -4.81 8.69
CA HIS A 111 2.13 -5.23 8.43
C HIS A 111 2.19 -6.76 8.31
N LEU A 112 2.46 -7.26 7.11
CA LEU A 112 2.80 -8.66 6.87
C LEU A 112 4.31 -8.85 7.08
N LYS A 113 4.69 -9.23 8.31
CA LYS A 113 6.09 -9.21 8.78
C LYS A 113 7.01 -10.10 7.97
N ASP A 114 6.56 -11.31 7.66
CA ASP A 114 7.37 -12.29 6.93
C ASP A 114 7.49 -11.92 5.44
N MET A 115 6.55 -11.11 4.94
CA MET A 115 6.58 -10.56 3.59
C MET A 115 7.34 -9.23 3.49
N LYS A 116 7.55 -8.53 4.61
CA LYS A 116 8.10 -7.16 4.66
C LYS A 116 7.28 -6.16 3.84
N VAL A 117 5.95 -6.32 3.91
CA VAL A 117 4.98 -5.49 3.18
C VAL A 117 4.06 -4.78 4.17
N LEU A 118 3.82 -3.50 3.90
CA LEU A 118 2.96 -2.61 4.64
C LEU A 118 1.75 -2.24 3.78
N PHE A 119 0.57 -2.67 4.19
CA PHE A 119 -0.70 -2.21 3.63
C PHE A 119 -1.15 -1.00 4.44
N VAL A 120 -1.03 0.18 3.84
CA VAL A 120 -1.28 1.47 4.48
C VAL A 120 -2.70 1.92 4.19
N THR A 121 -3.43 2.29 5.23
CA THR A 121 -4.74 2.96 5.15
C THR A 121 -4.61 4.39 5.63
N GLY A 122 -5.11 5.33 4.83
CA GLY A 122 -5.14 6.75 5.15
C GLY A 122 -6.47 7.39 4.78
N TYR A 123 -6.57 8.70 5.01
CA TYR A 123 -7.70 9.53 4.61
C TYR A 123 -7.21 10.74 3.81
N LYS A 124 -8.00 11.17 2.83
CA LYS A 124 -7.76 12.38 2.04
C LYS A 124 -9.10 13.00 1.66
N GLY A 125 -9.36 14.24 2.08
CA GLY A 125 -10.63 14.91 1.84
C GLY A 125 -11.83 14.12 2.39
N GLY A 126 -11.66 13.46 3.54
CA GLY A 126 -12.71 12.64 4.15
C GLY A 126 -12.98 11.29 3.47
N SER A 127 -12.21 10.93 2.43
CA SER A 127 -12.29 9.62 1.77
C SER A 127 -11.12 8.73 2.19
N VAL A 128 -11.36 7.43 2.33
CA VAL A 128 -10.30 6.45 2.61
C VAL A 128 -9.42 6.28 1.37
N VAL A 129 -8.11 6.26 1.59
CA VAL A 129 -7.08 5.99 0.57
C VAL A 129 -6.19 4.84 1.01
N TYR A 130 -5.65 4.11 0.04
CA TYR A 130 -4.86 2.90 0.26
C TYR A 130 -3.52 2.98 -0.47
N GLY A 131 -2.53 2.26 0.06
CA GLY A 131 -1.24 2.05 -0.58
C GLY A 131 -0.58 0.79 -0.05
N VAL A 132 0.34 0.24 -0.84
CA VAL A 132 1.15 -0.92 -0.47
C VAL A 132 2.61 -0.54 -0.64
N PHE A 133 3.40 -0.73 0.41
CA PHE A 133 4.82 -0.38 0.40
C PHE A 133 5.65 -1.52 0.96
N SER A 134 6.89 -1.65 0.53
CA SER A 134 7.88 -2.40 1.33
C SER A 134 8.32 -1.58 2.54
N GLU A 135 8.94 -2.25 3.52
CA GLU A 135 9.42 -1.61 4.76
C GLU A 135 10.40 -0.45 4.55
N ASP A 136 11.10 -0.42 3.40
CA ASP A 136 12.05 0.62 2.98
C ASP A 136 11.39 1.79 2.21
N GLY A 137 10.08 1.74 2.01
CA GLY A 137 9.29 2.83 1.42
C GLY A 137 9.13 2.78 -0.09
N LYS A 138 9.58 1.71 -0.77
CA LYS A 138 9.26 1.52 -2.19
C LYS A 138 7.76 1.25 -2.34
N ASP A 139 7.10 2.03 -3.21
CA ASP A 139 5.70 1.81 -3.59
C ASP A 139 5.58 0.49 -4.38
N MET A 140 4.73 -0.39 -3.87
CA MET A 140 4.39 -1.69 -4.43
C MET A 140 2.92 -1.74 -4.85
N THR A 141 2.20 -0.63 -4.76
CA THR A 141 0.80 -0.53 -5.18
C THR A 141 0.74 -0.82 -6.67
N ALA A 142 -0.10 -1.77 -7.06
CA ALA A 142 -0.29 -2.10 -8.45
C ALA A 142 -1.44 -1.27 -9.04
N LYS A 143 -1.44 -1.09 -10.36
CA LYS A 143 -2.60 -0.52 -11.05
C LYS A 143 -3.83 -1.43 -10.93
N ASP A 144 -3.61 -2.74 -11.05
CA ASP A 144 -4.62 -3.79 -11.03
C ASP A 144 -4.14 -5.00 -10.21
N GLY A 145 -5.06 -5.89 -9.83
CA GLY A 145 -4.75 -7.15 -9.14
C GLY A 145 -4.70 -7.02 -7.60
N PRO A 146 -4.09 -7.99 -6.89
CA PRO A 146 -4.24 -8.14 -5.44
C PRO A 146 -3.63 -6.99 -4.62
N LEU A 147 -2.69 -6.23 -5.18
CA LEU A 147 -2.05 -5.08 -4.53
C LEU A 147 -2.61 -3.73 -5.00
N ALA A 148 -3.67 -3.71 -5.81
CA ALA A 148 -4.28 -2.47 -6.25
C ALA A 148 -5.13 -1.83 -5.14
N ALA A 149 -5.11 -0.49 -5.06
CA ALA A 149 -5.92 0.25 -4.11
C ALA A 149 -7.43 -0.02 -4.29
N SER A 150 -7.87 -0.30 -5.51
CA SER A 150 -9.24 -0.70 -5.84
C SER A 150 -9.64 -2.04 -5.20
N THR A 151 -8.72 -3.00 -5.14
CA THR A 151 -8.93 -4.29 -4.45
C THR A 151 -9.08 -4.07 -2.95
N CYS A 152 -8.23 -3.24 -2.34
CA CYS A 152 -8.35 -2.86 -0.93
C CYS A 152 -9.72 -2.24 -0.63
N LYS A 153 -10.13 -1.26 -1.44
CA LYS A 153 -11.43 -0.60 -1.31
C LYS A 153 -12.60 -1.57 -1.43
N SER A 154 -12.52 -2.50 -2.39
CA SER A 154 -13.57 -3.48 -2.64
C SER A 154 -13.75 -4.43 -1.46
N CYS A 155 -12.64 -4.96 -0.92
CA CYS A 155 -12.66 -5.82 0.26
C CYS A 155 -13.19 -5.06 1.50
N HIS A 156 -12.67 -3.85 1.79
CA HIS A 156 -13.13 -3.06 2.94
C HIS A 156 -14.60 -2.64 2.85
N THR A 157 -15.12 -2.42 1.64
CA THR A 157 -16.54 -2.09 1.44
C THR A 157 -17.41 -3.35 1.56
N GLY A 158 -16.98 -4.46 0.95
CA GLY A 158 -17.70 -5.74 0.96
C GLY A 158 -17.78 -6.40 2.34
N TYR A 159 -16.78 -6.19 3.19
CA TYR A 159 -16.69 -6.76 4.53
C TYR A 159 -16.72 -5.72 5.66
N ALA A 160 -17.27 -4.53 5.42
CA ALA A 160 -17.30 -3.45 6.41
C ALA A 160 -17.86 -3.88 7.78
N SER A 161 -18.83 -4.80 7.81
CA SER A 161 -19.43 -5.35 9.04
C SER A 161 -18.47 -6.17 9.90
N PHE A 162 -17.35 -6.65 9.36
CA PHE A 162 -16.30 -7.36 10.09
C PHE A 162 -15.23 -6.42 10.66
N CYS A 163 -15.22 -5.17 10.20
CA CYS A 163 -14.21 -4.17 10.54
C CYS A 163 -14.73 -3.02 11.42
N VAL A 164 -15.99 -3.09 11.87
CA VAL A 164 -16.61 -2.18 12.85
C VAL A 164 -16.18 -2.47 14.28
#